data_AF-U4TZ86-F1
#
_entry.id   AF-U4TZ86-F1
#
_cell.length_a   1.000
_cell.length_b   1.000
_cell.length_c   1.000
_cell.angle_alpha   90.00
_cell.angle_beta   90.00
_cell.angle_gamma   90.00
#
_symmetry.space_group_name_H-M   'P 1'
#
loop_
_entity.id
_entity.type
_entity.pdbx_description
1 polymer ?
#
loop_
_entity_poly.entity_id
_entity_poly.type
_entity_poly.pdbx_seq_one_letter_code
_entity_poly.pdbx_strand_id
1 'polypeptide(L)' 'MIKLVCNNAISSSTVIEACQKKRQCKFQTSPTTFGGDPCPRVPKYVEVAYKCRPCKYTQN' A
#
# COMPACT_ATOMS: atom_id res chain seq x y z
N MET A 1 -4.28 4.57 3.61
CA MET A 1 -5.09 3.39 3.21
C MET A 1 -4.85 3.13 1.75
N ILE A 2 -4.85 1.87 1.34
CA ILE A 2 -4.68 1.50 -0.06
C ILE A 2 -5.97 0.93 -0.59
N LYS A 3 -6.42 1.45 -1.73
CA LYS A 3 -7.60 0.93 -2.43
C LYS A 3 -7.13 0.36 -3.76
N LEU A 4 -7.36 -0.93 -3.96
CA LEU A 4 -7.39 -1.48 -5.30
C LEU A 4 -8.78 -1.21 -5.87
N VAL A 5 -8.88 -0.37 -6.89
CA VAL A 5 -10.19 0.05 -7.42
C VAL A 5 -10.72 -1.05 -8.33
N CYS A 6 -11.45 -2.00 -7.73
CA CYS A 6 -12.54 -2.75 -8.35
C CYS A 6 -13.32 -3.52 -7.27
N ASN A 7 -14.35 -2.86 -6.71
CA ASN A 7 -15.38 -3.33 -5.76
C ASN A 7 -15.05 -4.37 -4.65
N ASN A 8 -13.78 -4.56 -4.27
CA ASN A 8 -13.40 -5.28 -3.06
C ASN A 8 -12.23 -4.56 -2.38
N ALA A 9 -12.41 -4.21 -1.10
CA ALA A 9 -11.40 -3.53 -0.31
C ALA A 9 -10.30 -4.53 0.09
N ILE A 10 -9.16 -4.48 -0.59
CA ILE A 10 -8.00 -5.31 -0.22
C ILE A 10 -7.30 -4.71 1.00
N SER A 11 -6.91 -5.58 1.93
CA SER A 11 -6.27 -5.22 3.19
C SER A 11 -4.94 -4.51 2.97
N SER A 12 -4.76 -3.39 3.69
CA SER A 12 -3.58 -2.52 3.60
C SER A 12 -2.29 -3.11 4.23
N SER A 13 -2.31 -4.37 4.66
CA SER A 13 -1.23 -5.01 5.42
C SER A 13 0.09 -5.05 4.64
N THR A 14 0.08 -5.46 3.37
CA THR A 14 1.29 -5.59 2.56
C THR A 14 2.10 -4.29 2.48
N VAL A 15 1.42 -3.14 2.34
CA VAL A 15 2.13 -1.86 2.20
C VAL A 15 2.45 -1.24 3.54
N ILE A 16 1.65 -1.49 4.58
CA ILE A 16 2.06 -1.17 5.94
C ILE A 16 3.36 -1.92 6.26
N GLU A 17 3.44 -3.22 5.99
CA GLU A 17 4.67 -4.00 6.21
C GLU A 17 5.85 -3.51 5.36
N ALA A 18 5.61 -3.15 4.10
CA ALA A 18 6.66 -2.68 3.21
C ALA A 18 7.18 -1.27 3.56
N CYS A 19 6.30 -0.37 4.00
CA CYS A 19 6.60 1.08 4.09
C CYS A 19 6.66 1.63 5.51
N GLN A 20 5.96 1.03 6.47
CA GLN A 20 5.89 1.54 7.83
C GLN A 20 7.28 1.59 8.46
N LYS A 21 7.62 2.72 9.10
CA LYS A 21 8.95 3.00 9.70
C LYS A 21 10.13 3.02 8.72
N LYS A 22 9.89 2.96 7.40
CA LYS A 22 10.94 3.13 6.39
C LYS A 22 10.89 4.52 5.78
N ARG A 23 12.05 5.09 5.45
CA ARG A 23 12.17 6.38 4.76
C ARG A 23 11.81 6.28 3.28
N GLN A 24 12.04 5.11 2.70
CA GLN A 24 11.68 4.75 1.33
C GLN A 24 11.26 3.28 1.31
N CYS A 25 10.28 2.94 0.49
CA CYS A 25 9.83 1.58 0.25
C CYS A 25 9.51 1.39 -1.23
N LYS A 26 9.53 0.14 -1.67
CA LYS A 26 9.08 -0.30 -2.99
C LYS A 26 8.25 -1.57 -2.78
N PHE A 27 7.17 -1.73 -3.52
CA PHE A 27 6.34 -2.92 -3.51
C PHE A 27 5.80 -3.19 -4.91
N GLN A 28 5.47 -4.44 -5.21
CA GLN A 28 4.91 -4.83 -6.50
C GLN A 28 3.39 -4.64 -6.49
N THR A 29 2.87 -4.06 -7.58
CA THR A 29 1.42 -3.84 -7.78
C THR A 29 0.78 -5.00 -8.54
N SER A 30 1.16 -6.24 -8.22
CA SER A 30 0.64 -7.44 -8.88
C SER A 30 -0.57 -8.00 -8.12
N PRO A 31 -1.58 -8.57 -8.81
CA PRO A 31 -2.74 -9.17 -8.14
C PRO A 31 -2.37 -10.24 -7.11
N THR A 32 -1.30 -11.01 -7.37
CA THR A 32 -0.80 -12.05 -6.45
C THR A 32 -0.31 -11.47 -5.13
N THR A 33 0.32 -10.29 -5.13
CA THR A 33 0.75 -9.58 -3.92
C THR A 33 -0.42 -9.10 -3.06
N PHE A 34 -1.61 -8.99 -3.66
CA PHE A 34 -2.84 -8.49 -3.04
C PHE A 34 -3.90 -9.59 -2.82
N GLY A 35 -3.51 -10.87 -2.91
CA GLY A 35 -4.40 -12.00 -2.63
C GLY A 35 -5.28 -12.45 -3.80
N GLY A 36 -5.03 -11.95 -5.01
CA GLY A 36 -5.72 -12.35 -6.23
C GLY A 36 -6.24 -11.16 -7.04
N ASP A 37 -6.75 -11.46 -8.24
CA ASP A 37 -7.44 -10.46 -9.06
C ASP A 37 -8.92 -10.37 -8.62
N PRO A 38 -9.36 -9.30 -7.95
CA PRO A 38 -10.76 -9.18 -7.50
C PRO A 38 -11.73 -8.96 -8.66
N CYS A 39 -11.24 -8.56 -9.84
CA CYS A 39 -12.06 -8.29 -11.02
C CYS A 39 -11.30 -8.67 -12.29
N PRO A 40 -11.52 -9.89 -12.80
CA PRO A 40 -10.98 -10.30 -14.08
C PRO A 40 -11.41 -9.32 -15.19
N ARG A 41 -10.51 -9.03 -16.13
CA ARG A 41 -10.76 -8.18 -17.32
C ARG A 41 -10.97 -6.68 -17.07
N VAL A 42 -10.89 -6.22 -15.83
CA VAL A 42 -10.93 -4.77 -15.50
C VAL A 42 -9.49 -4.28 -15.27
N PRO A 43 -9.08 -3.15 -15.88
CA PRO A 43 -7.82 -2.52 -15.55
C PRO A 43 -7.84 -2.05 -14.09
N LYS A 44 -6.80 -2.41 -13.35
CA LYS A 44 -6.71 -2.18 -11.90
C LYS A 44 -5.72 -1.08 -11.61
N TYR A 45 -6.08 -0.24 -10.65
CA TYR A 45 -5.21 0.83 -10.15
C TYR A 45 -5.12 0.75 -8.64
N VAL A 46 -3.93 1.05 -8.12
CA VAL A 46 -3.64 1.12 -6.69
C VAL A 46 -3.67 2.59 -6.30
N GLU A 47 -4.59 2.96 -5.42
CA GLU A 47 -4.59 4.27 -4.77
C GLU A 47 -3.90 4.15 -3.42
N VAL A 48 -2.94 5.02 -3.11
CA VAL A 48 -2.13 4.95 -1.87
C VAL A 48 -2.21 6.26 -1.10
N ALA A 49 -2.73 6.20 0.12
CA ALA A 49 -2.61 7.28 1.08
C ALA A 49 -1.64 6.90 2.22
N TYR A 50 -0.52 7.61 2.32
CA TYR A 50 0.52 7.41 3.34
C TYR A 50 0.96 8.74 3.95
N LYS A 51 1.37 8.73 5.22
CA LYS A 51 1.91 9.89 5.94
C LYS A 51 3.26 9.53 6.54
N CYS A 52 4.29 10.33 6.24
CA CYS A 52 5.59 10.20 6.88
C CYS A 52 5.51 10.71 8.32
N ARG A 53 6.10 9.97 9.27
CA ARG A 53 6.35 10.51 10.61
C ARG A 53 7.67 11.29 10.58
N PRO A 54 7.73 12.51 11.10
CA PRO A 54 9.01 13.20 11.26
C PRO A 54 9.91 12.36 12.15
N CYS A 55 11.17 12.16 11.74
CA CYS A 55 12.17 11.59 12.62
C CYS A 55 12.26 12.51 13.84
N LYS A 56 12.09 11.97 15.05
CA LYS A 56 12.37 12.75 16.25
C LYS A 56 13.83 13.15 16.18
N TYR A 57 14.10 14.42 15.86
CA TYR A 57 15.30 15.05 16.37
C TYR A 57 15.07 15.09 17.88
N THR A 58 15.92 14.42 18.65
CA THR A 58 16.07 14.78 20.06
C THR A 58 16.35 16.27 20.09
N GLN A 59 15.32 17.04 20.42
CA GLN A 59 15.43 18.44 20.74
C GLN A 59 16.10 18.44 22.12
N ASN A 60 17.39 18.77 22.12
CA ASN A 60 18.18 19.01 23.32
C ASN A 60 17.43 19.92 24.29
#